data_AF-A0A7L3J2Q8-F1
#
_entry.id   AF-A0A7L3J2Q8-F1
#
_cell.length_a   1.000
_cell.length_b   1.000
_cell.length_c   1.000
_cell.angle_alpha   90.00
_cell.angle_beta   90.00
_cell.angle_gamma   90.00
#
_symmetry.space_group_name_H-M   'P 1'
#
loop_
_entity.id
_entity.type
_entity.pdbx_description
1 polymer ?
#
loop_
_entity_poly.entity_id
_entity_poly.type
_entity_poly.pdbx_seq_one_letter_code
_entity_poly.pdbx_strand_id
1 'polypeptide(L)'
;LKPNGRNIPVTEENKKEYVRDCRTKIYPANVVERRLYVNWRFMRGIEAQFLALQKGFNELIPQHLLKPFDQKELELIIGGLDKIDLNDWKSNTRLKHCMADSNIVKWFWQAVETFDEERRARLLQFVTGSTRVPLQGFKALQG
;
A
#
# COMPACT_ATOMS: atom_id res chain seq x y z
N LEU A 1 -22.14 6.07 3.40
CA LEU A 1 -22.92 7.00 2.54
C LEU A 1 -23.70 7.96 3.43
N LYS A 2 -23.93 9.22 3.00
CA LYS A 2 -24.69 10.20 3.80
C LYS A 2 -26.15 9.77 3.96
N PRO A 3 -26.81 10.14 5.08
CA PRO A 3 -28.27 10.02 5.19
C PRO A 3 -28.93 10.72 3.99
N ASN A 4 -29.90 10.08 3.35
CA ASN A 4 -30.58 10.58 2.12
C ASN A 4 -29.66 10.82 0.90
N GLY A 5 -28.43 10.30 0.90
CA GLY A 5 -27.49 10.46 -0.22
C GLY A 5 -27.96 9.88 -1.56
N ARG A 6 -28.98 9.00 -1.56
CA ARG A 6 -29.62 8.48 -2.77
C ARG A 6 -30.30 9.58 -3.60
N ASN A 7 -30.70 10.69 -2.97
CA ASN A 7 -31.40 11.80 -3.60
C ASN A 7 -30.48 13.00 -3.89
N ILE A 8 -29.18 12.89 -3.60
CA ILE A 8 -28.22 13.96 -3.79
C ILE A 8 -27.40 13.62 -5.04
N PRO A 9 -27.59 14.33 -6.17
CA PRO A 9 -26.80 14.10 -7.37
C PRO A 9 -25.34 14.47 -7.12
N VAL A 10 -24.40 13.68 -7.66
CA VAL A 10 -22.97 14.00 -7.61
C VAL A 10 -22.67 15.08 -8.66
N THR A 11 -22.20 16.24 -8.22
CA THR A 11 -21.83 17.40 -9.05
C THR A 11 -20.34 17.70 -8.96
N GLU A 12 -19.82 18.58 -9.81
CA GLU A 12 -18.41 18.97 -9.81
C GLU A 12 -17.95 19.59 -8.49
N GLU A 13 -18.86 20.24 -7.76
CA GLU A 13 -18.64 20.87 -6.46
C GLU A 13 -18.58 19.81 -5.34
N ASN A 14 -19.41 18.78 -5.40
CA ASN A 14 -19.53 17.75 -4.35
C ASN A 14 -18.75 16.46 -4.66
N LYS A 15 -18.20 16.28 -5.87
CA LYS A 15 -17.43 15.09 -6.25
C LYS A 15 -16.24 14.85 -5.34
N LYS A 16 -15.62 15.94 -4.86
CA LYS A 16 -14.53 15.86 -3.89
C LYS A 16 -15.07 15.24 -2.61
N GLU A 17 -16.20 15.66 -2.08
CA GLU A 17 -16.76 15.04 -0.88
C GLU A 17 -17.23 13.58 -1.09
N TYR A 18 -17.72 13.26 -2.28
CA TYR A 18 -18.10 11.90 -2.65
C TYR A 18 -16.88 10.95 -2.75
N VAL A 19 -15.77 11.45 -3.32
CA VAL A 19 -14.54 10.68 -3.63
C VAL A 19 -13.47 10.75 -2.51
N ARG A 20 -13.35 11.89 -1.83
CA ARG A 20 -12.20 12.29 -0.99
C ARG A 20 -12.49 12.03 0.50
N ASP A 21 -11.53 11.60 1.33
CA ASP A 21 -10.09 11.38 1.12
C ASP A 21 -9.57 10.12 1.79
N CYS A 22 -8.60 9.49 1.14
CA CYS A 22 -7.79 8.38 1.66
C CYS A 22 -6.46 8.86 2.28
N ARG A 23 -6.20 10.18 2.39
CA ARG A 23 -4.85 10.68 2.63
C ARG A 23 -4.57 11.55 3.86
N THR A 24 -5.41 11.61 4.89
CA THR A 24 -5.01 12.36 6.09
C THR A 24 -5.54 11.81 7.41
N LYS A 25 -4.57 11.50 8.28
CA LYS A 25 -4.60 11.39 9.74
C LYS A 25 -5.36 10.21 10.34
N ILE A 26 -4.55 9.24 10.78
CA ILE A 26 -4.86 8.25 11.81
C ILE A 26 -5.14 9.04 13.11
N TYR A 27 -6.43 9.32 13.37
CA TYR A 27 -7.04 9.85 14.60
C TYR A 27 -6.58 11.25 15.09
N PRO A 28 -7.49 12.08 15.66
CA PRO A 28 -8.09 11.84 16.97
C PRO A 28 -9.63 11.73 16.93
N ALA A 29 -10.16 11.29 18.07
CA ALA A 29 -11.57 11.07 18.38
C ALA A 29 -12.54 12.13 17.81
N ASN A 30 -13.73 11.68 17.42
CA ASN A 30 -14.92 12.46 17.02
C ASN A 30 -15.11 12.80 15.53
N VAL A 31 -14.54 12.03 14.60
CA VAL A 31 -14.89 12.16 13.17
C VAL A 31 -15.05 10.78 12.50
N VAL A 32 -16.20 10.13 12.74
CA VAL A 32 -16.68 9.00 11.90
C VAL A 32 -17.44 9.53 10.66
N GLU A 33 -17.61 10.85 10.56
CA GLU A 33 -18.30 11.49 9.45
C GLU A 33 -17.31 12.16 8.48
N ARG A 34 -16.85 11.42 7.45
CA ARG A 34 -16.52 11.92 6.09
C ARG A 34 -15.68 10.93 5.27
N ARG A 35 -16.16 9.70 5.07
CA ARG A 35 -15.59 8.76 4.10
C ARG A 35 -16.73 7.93 3.50
N LEU A 36 -17.34 8.38 2.41
CA LEU A 36 -18.63 7.81 1.99
C LEU A 36 -18.51 6.62 1.05
N TYR A 37 -17.71 6.76 -0.02
CA TYR A 37 -17.56 5.70 -1.02
C TYR A 37 -16.41 4.74 -0.68
N VAL A 38 -15.23 5.28 -0.35
CA VAL A 38 -14.03 4.48 -0.07
C VAL A 38 -14.21 3.60 1.17
N ASN A 39 -14.57 4.17 2.33
CA ASN A 39 -14.84 3.36 3.53
C ASN A 39 -15.96 2.36 3.30
N TRP A 40 -17.02 2.72 2.58
CA TRP A 40 -18.07 1.77 2.26
C TRP A 40 -17.53 0.61 1.42
N ARG A 41 -16.68 0.89 0.43
CA ARG A 41 -16.09 -0.15 -0.43
C ARG A 41 -15.14 -1.08 0.32
N PHE A 42 -14.46 -0.60 1.35
CA PHE A 42 -13.53 -1.37 2.18
C PHE A 42 -14.20 -2.05 3.38
N MET A 43 -15.21 -1.46 4.00
CA MET A 43 -15.81 -1.95 5.26
C MET A 43 -17.10 -2.75 5.04
N ARG A 44 -17.83 -2.52 3.94
CA ARG A 44 -19.12 -3.18 3.73
C ARG A 44 -18.94 -4.70 3.72
N GLY A 45 -19.63 -5.37 4.63
CA GLY A 45 -19.67 -6.83 4.73
C GLY A 45 -18.52 -7.46 5.53
N ILE A 46 -17.51 -6.68 5.93
CA ILE A 46 -16.37 -7.17 6.72
C ILE A 46 -16.14 -6.40 8.03
N GLU A 47 -16.97 -5.41 8.34
CA GLU A 47 -16.78 -4.50 9.48
C GLU A 47 -16.70 -5.22 10.82
N ALA A 48 -17.60 -6.18 11.08
CA ALA A 48 -17.58 -6.94 12.34
C ALA A 48 -16.30 -7.77 12.49
N GLN A 49 -15.84 -8.41 11.41
CA GLN A 49 -14.63 -9.22 11.38
C GLN A 49 -13.38 -8.35 11.54
N PHE A 50 -13.35 -7.19 10.87
CA PHE A 50 -12.25 -6.24 10.97
C PHE A 50 -12.13 -5.67 12.39
N LEU A 51 -13.24 -5.27 13.01
CA LEU A 51 -13.25 -4.76 14.38
C LEU A 51 -12.84 -5.83 15.39
N ALA A 52 -13.27 -7.08 15.21
CA ALA A 52 -12.84 -8.20 16.06
C ALA A 52 -11.32 -8.45 15.95
N LEU A 53 -10.77 -8.46 14.73
CA LEU A 53 -9.33 -8.61 14.48
C LEU A 53 -8.55 -7.44 15.10
N GLN A 54 -8.99 -6.21 14.85
CA GLN A 54 -8.37 -5.01 15.42
C GLN A 54 -8.39 -5.05 16.95
N LYS A 55 -9.48 -5.52 17.56
CA LYS A 55 -9.56 -5.67 19.02
C LYS A 55 -8.53 -6.67 19.53
N GLY A 56 -8.50 -7.89 18.99
CA GLY A 56 -7.54 -8.92 19.41
C GLY A 56 -6.08 -8.51 19.17
N PHE A 57 -5.79 -7.83 18.07
CA PHE A 57 -4.45 -7.30 17.79
C PHE A 57 -4.03 -6.25 18.83
N ASN A 58 -4.92 -5.34 19.20
CA ASN A 58 -4.63 -4.27 20.17
C ASN A 58 -4.58 -4.76 21.63
N GLU A 59 -5.19 -5.91 21.94
CA GLU A 59 -5.04 -6.58 23.25
C GLU A 59 -3.62 -7.11 23.44
N LEU A 60 -2.95 -7.54 22.36
CA LEU A 60 -1.58 -8.04 22.39
C LEU A 60 -0.54 -6.93 22.19
N ILE A 61 -0.78 -6.02 21.24
CA ILE A 61 0.15 -4.95 20.87
C ILE A 61 -0.51 -3.58 21.11
N PRO A 62 -0.04 -2.81 22.10
CA PRO A 62 -0.60 -1.49 22.38
C PRO A 62 -0.52 -0.54 21.19
N GLN A 63 -1.64 0.14 20.87
CA GLN A 63 -1.75 1.05 19.72
C GLN A 63 -0.69 2.17 19.68
N HIS A 64 -0.18 2.61 20.83
CA HIS A 64 0.81 3.68 20.88
C HIS A 64 2.16 3.27 20.28
N LEU A 65 2.49 1.97 20.29
CA LEU A 65 3.70 1.44 19.67
C LEU A 65 3.61 1.42 18.15
N LEU A 66 2.40 1.42 17.59
CA LEU A 66 2.15 1.40 16.15
C LEU A 66 2.11 2.80 15.53
N LYS A 67 1.88 3.84 16.35
CA LYS A 67 1.78 5.24 15.89
C LYS A 67 2.98 5.76 15.08
N PRO A 68 4.23 5.38 15.38
CA PRO A 68 5.38 5.87 14.62
C PRO A 68 5.47 5.30 13.21
N PHE A 69 4.89 4.12 12.97
CA PHE A 69 5.01 3.40 11.70
C PHE A 69 3.93 3.82 10.71
N ASP A 70 4.32 3.99 9.45
CA ASP A 70 3.35 4.06 8.37
C ASP A 70 2.84 2.65 7.96
N GLN A 71 1.85 2.59 7.06
CA GLN A 71 1.29 1.32 6.59
C GLN A 71 2.36 0.40 5.97
N LYS A 72 3.36 0.98 5.31
CA LYS A 72 4.40 0.24 4.59
C LYS A 72 5.42 -0.36 5.56
N GLU A 73 5.80 0.41 6.57
CA GLU A 73 6.69 -0.01 7.65
C GLU A 73 6.03 -1.09 8.51
N LEU A 74 4.73 -0.98 8.78
CA LEU A 74 3.99 -2.03 9.49
C LEU A 74 3.94 -3.34 8.70
N GLU A 75 3.72 -3.29 7.37
CA GLU A 75 3.80 -4.47 6.50
C GLU A 75 5.19 -5.09 6.55
N LEU A 76 6.24 -4.26 6.53
CA LEU A 76 7.63 -4.72 6.59
C LEU A 76 7.95 -5.42 7.91
N ILE A 77 7.49 -4.87 9.05
CA ILE A 77 7.72 -5.46 10.37
C ILE A 77 7.04 -6.81 10.52
N ILE A 78 5.83 -6.95 10.00
CA ILE A 78 5.06 -8.20 10.07
C ILE A 78 5.59 -9.23 9.07
N GLY A 79 5.93 -8.78 7.86
CA GLY A 79 6.34 -9.63 6.74
C GLY A 79 7.82 -10.04 6.76
N GLY A 80 8.66 -9.29 7.49
CA GLY A 80 10.10 -9.47 7.49
C GLY A 80 10.78 -8.88 6.25
N LEU A 81 12.12 -8.78 6.31
CA LEU A 81 12.97 -8.43 5.19
C LEU A 81 13.53 -9.71 4.58
N ASP A 82 13.01 -10.10 3.42
CA ASP A 82 13.63 -11.13 2.59
C ASP A 82 14.71 -10.52 1.70
N LYS A 83 15.79 -11.27 1.47
CA LYS A 83 16.87 -10.84 0.58
C LYS A 83 16.37 -10.84 -0.87
N ILE A 84 16.42 -9.68 -1.51
CA ILE A 84 15.96 -9.54 -2.90
C ILE A 84 17.09 -9.92 -3.87
N ASP A 85 16.85 -10.93 -4.71
CA ASP A 85 17.78 -11.28 -5.78
C ASP A 85 17.67 -10.28 -6.94
N LEU A 86 18.66 -9.40 -7.04
CA LEU A 86 18.73 -8.38 -8.10
C LEU A 86 18.93 -8.99 -9.49
N ASN A 87 19.59 -10.14 -9.61
CA ASN A 87 19.79 -10.79 -10.90
C ASN A 87 18.47 -11.40 -11.40
N ASP A 88 17.72 -12.03 -10.50
CA ASP A 88 16.38 -12.53 -10.82
C ASP A 88 15.44 -11.36 -11.17
N TRP A 89 15.50 -10.25 -10.43
CA TRP A 89 14.69 -9.07 -10.75
C TRP A 89 15.02 -8.50 -12.14
N LYS A 90 16.31 -8.32 -12.43
CA LYS A 90 16.77 -7.75 -13.70
C LYS A 90 16.44 -8.65 -14.89
N SER A 91 16.62 -9.96 -14.76
CA SER A 91 16.33 -10.93 -15.83
C SER A 91 14.84 -11.04 -16.16
N ASN A 92 13.96 -10.78 -15.20
CA ASN A 92 12.50 -10.82 -15.38
C ASN A 92 11.87 -9.44 -15.64
N THR A 93 12.66 -8.37 -15.77
CA THR A 93 12.17 -7.03 -16.05
C THR A 93 11.91 -6.84 -17.55
N ARG A 94 10.66 -6.53 -17.92
CA ARG A 94 10.28 -6.19 -19.30
C ARG A 94 10.33 -4.67 -19.51
N LEU A 95 11.14 -4.23 -20.45
CA LEU A 95 11.29 -2.82 -20.80
C LEU A 95 10.25 -2.43 -21.88
N LYS A 96 9.62 -1.26 -21.72
CA LYS A 96 8.73 -0.65 -22.72
C LYS A 96 9.32 0.69 -23.14
N HIS A 97 9.43 0.94 -24.45
CA HIS A 97 9.98 2.17 -25.03
C HIS A 97 11.43 2.50 -24.63
N CYS A 98 12.16 1.54 -24.06
CA CYS A 98 13.58 1.65 -23.77
C CYS A 98 14.27 0.31 -24.01
N MET A 99 15.56 0.37 -24.31
CA MET A 99 16.42 -0.79 -24.54
C MET A 99 17.33 -1.01 -23.34
N ALA A 100 17.78 -2.24 -23.14
CA ALA A 100 18.61 -2.61 -21.98
C ALA A 100 19.98 -1.90 -21.98
N ASP A 101 20.45 -1.46 -23.14
CA ASP A 101 21.69 -0.70 -23.33
C ASP A 101 21.53 0.80 -23.03
N SER A 102 20.31 1.29 -22.90
CA SER A 102 20.01 2.69 -22.59
C SER A 102 20.64 3.10 -21.27
N ASN A 103 21.23 4.31 -21.26
CA ASN A 103 21.84 4.88 -20.05
C ASN A 103 20.84 4.96 -18.88
N ILE A 104 19.56 5.21 -19.16
CA ILE A 104 18.51 5.28 -18.13
C ILE A 104 18.35 3.94 -17.41
N VAL A 105 18.33 2.84 -18.17
CA VAL A 105 18.19 1.48 -17.60
C VAL A 105 19.44 1.10 -16.81
N LYS A 106 20.63 1.44 -17.31
CA LYS A 106 21.90 1.21 -16.61
C LYS A 106 21.96 1.99 -15.29
N TRP A 107 21.62 3.28 -15.31
CA TRP A 107 21.61 4.12 -14.11
C TRP A 107 20.59 3.67 -13.08
N PHE A 108 19.41 3.20 -13.52
CA PHE A 108 18.42 2.63 -12.62
C PHE A 108 18.99 1.43 -11.86
N TRP A 109 19.57 0.44 -12.56
CA TRP A 109 20.12 -0.74 -11.90
C TRP A 109 21.35 -0.43 -11.04
N GLN A 110 22.22 0.48 -11.49
CA GLN A 110 23.34 0.95 -10.67
C GLN A 110 22.85 1.59 -9.36
N ALA A 111 21.79 2.40 -9.39
CA ALA A 111 21.20 2.96 -8.17
C ALA A 111 20.62 1.86 -7.26
N VAL A 112 19.87 0.90 -7.82
CA VAL A 112 19.27 -0.22 -7.06
C VAL A 112 20.34 -1.12 -6.43
N GLU A 113 21.47 -1.33 -7.10
CA GLU A 113 22.61 -2.07 -6.56
C GLU A 113 23.20 -1.38 -5.31
N THR A 114 23.19 -0.04 -5.25
CA THR A 114 23.65 0.71 -4.07
C THR A 114 22.67 0.75 -2.90
N PHE A 115 21.42 0.31 -3.10
CA PHE A 115 20.42 0.31 -2.04
C PHE A 115 20.65 -0.83 -1.06
N ASP A 116 20.33 -0.58 0.21
CA ASP A 116 20.16 -1.62 1.22
C ASP A 116 18.87 -2.41 0.98
N GLU A 117 18.71 -3.54 1.68
CA GLU A 117 17.53 -4.41 1.53
C GLU A 117 16.22 -3.66 1.85
N GLU A 118 16.24 -2.72 2.80
CA GLU A 118 15.08 -1.91 3.13
C GLU A 118 14.65 -1.01 1.97
N ARG A 119 15.58 -0.26 1.35
CA ARG A 119 15.27 0.58 0.19
C ARG A 119 14.84 -0.26 -1.01
N ARG A 120 15.42 -1.44 -1.21
CA ARG A 120 15.00 -2.39 -2.26
C ARG A 120 13.57 -2.87 -2.03
N ALA A 121 13.21 -3.24 -0.80
CA ALA A 121 11.84 -3.65 -0.45
C ALA A 121 10.84 -2.50 -0.62
N ARG A 122 11.20 -1.27 -0.24
CA ARG A 122 10.39 -0.07 -0.46
C ARG A 122 10.16 0.21 -1.95
N LEU A 123 11.19 0.02 -2.79
CA LEU A 123 11.07 0.14 -4.24
C LEU A 123 10.16 -0.95 -4.81
N LEU A 124 10.31 -2.20 -4.37
CA LEU A 124 9.48 -3.32 -4.80
C LEU A 124 8.00 -3.06 -4.46
N GLN A 125 7.72 -2.61 -3.25
CA GLN A 125 6.36 -2.27 -2.82
C GLN A 125 5.81 -1.06 -3.57
N PHE A 126 6.64 -0.10 -3.96
CA PHE A 126 6.22 1.03 -4.78
C PHE A 126 5.71 0.56 -6.15
N VAL A 127 6.37 -0.41 -6.78
CA VAL A 127 6.00 -0.88 -8.12
C VAL A 127 4.97 -2.01 -8.12
N THR A 128 4.93 -2.85 -7.10
CA THR A 128 4.05 -4.05 -7.03
C THR A 128 2.92 -3.95 -6.01
N GLY A 129 3.02 -3.03 -5.05
CA GLY A 129 2.12 -2.98 -3.90
C GLY A 129 2.45 -3.96 -2.77
N SER A 130 3.51 -4.78 -2.88
CA SER A 130 3.98 -5.67 -1.81
C SER A 130 5.49 -5.61 -1.61
N THR A 131 5.93 -5.83 -0.38
CA THR A 131 7.37 -5.93 -0.03
C THR A 131 7.97 -7.30 -0.34
N ARG A 132 7.16 -8.28 -0.76
CA ARG A 132 7.59 -9.67 -0.95
C ARG A 132 7.65 -10.09 -2.41
N VAL A 133 8.68 -10.85 -2.74
CA VAL A 133 8.79 -11.57 -4.01
C VAL A 133 8.07 -12.92 -3.86
N PRO A 134 7.29 -13.38 -4.87
CA PRO A 134 6.72 -14.71 -4.84
C PRO A 134 7.80 -15.78 -4.62
N LEU A 135 7.43 -16.90 -4.00
CA LEU A 135 8.37 -18.04 -3.80
C LEU A 135 9.00 -18.53 -5.11
N GLN A 136 8.31 -18.34 -6.22
CA GLN A 136 8.78 -18.71 -7.56
C GLN A 136 9.66 -17.63 -8.22
N GLY A 137 10.00 -16.54 -7.52
CA GLY A 137 10.81 -15.43 -8.03
C GLY A 137 10.01 -14.41 -8.85
N PHE A 138 10.74 -13.46 -9.45
CA PHE A 138 10.17 -12.36 -10.24
C PHE A 138 9.47 -12.81 -11.52
N LYS A 139 9.77 -14.03 -12.02
CA LYS A 139 9.04 -14.63 -13.15
C LYS A 139 7.55 -14.87 -12.87
N ALA A 140 7.19 -15.06 -11.60
CA ALA A 140 5.84 -15.37 -11.17
C ALA A 140 5.11 -14.13 -10.61
N LEU A 141 5.66 -12.94 -10.84
CA LEU A 141 5.06 -11.70 -10.37
C LEU A 141 3.72 -11.49 -11.10
N GLN A 142 2.63 -11.46 -10.35
CA GLN A 142 1.27 -11.26 -10.86
C GLN A 142 0.85 -9.79 -10.67
N GLY A 143 0.18 -9.23 -11.68
CA GLY A 143 -0.35 -7.86 -11.68
C GLY A 143 -1.61 -7.75 -12.52
#